data_AF-A0A965IEK2-F1
#
_entry.id   AF-A0A965IEK2-F1
#
_cell.length_a   1.000
_cell.length_b   1.000
_cell.length_c   1.000
_cell.angle_alpha   90.00
_cell.angle_beta   90.00
_cell.angle_gamma   90.00
#
_symmetry.space_group_name_H-M   'P 1'
#
loop_
_entity.id
_entity.type
_entity.pdbx_description
1 polymer ?
#
loop_
_entity_poly.entity_id
_entity_poly.type
_entity_poly.pdbx_seq_one_letter_code
_entity_poly.pdbx_strand_id
1 'polypeptide(L)'
;MSDAIHNVARSAGVDVSADFRLKKAEDAKKAARQAAPGPSAGLKDDKVELSDTAKRVMSGPDFDAAKVDRIKKAIQEGSYPVDARKVAQSFAELEKLI
;
A
#
# COMPACT_ATOMS: atom_id res chain seq x y z
N MET A 1 64.56 -7.23 -44.95
CA MET A 1 64.16 -5.93 -44.37
C MET A 1 63.29 -5.26 -45.44
N SER A 2 62.01 -5.62 -45.53
CA SER A 2 60.87 -5.02 -44.79
C SER A 2 60.78 -3.51 -45.08
N ASP A 3 59.71 -2.92 -45.63
CA ASP A 3 58.33 -3.35 -45.68
C ASP A 3 57.54 -2.71 -46.84
N ALA A 4 56.30 -3.17 -46.96
CA ALA A 4 55.36 -3.10 -48.06
C ALA A 4 54.59 -1.77 -48.24
N ILE A 5 54.34 -1.47 -49.51
CA ILE A 5 53.06 -1.08 -50.14
C ILE A 5 52.29 0.16 -49.63
N HIS A 6 52.43 1.20 -50.47
CA HIS A 6 51.40 2.04 -51.10
C HIS A 6 50.39 2.84 -50.26
N ASN A 7 50.53 4.15 -50.45
CA ASN A 7 49.48 5.16 -50.45
C ASN A 7 48.30 4.78 -51.36
N VAL A 8 47.07 5.06 -50.92
CA VAL A 8 45.99 5.79 -51.64
C VAL A 8 44.61 5.30 -51.18
N ALA A 9 43.80 6.26 -50.70
CA ALA A 9 42.33 6.29 -50.74
C ALA A 9 41.56 5.25 -49.91
N ARG A 10 40.32 5.44 -49.46
CA ARG A 10 39.36 6.54 -49.36
C ARG A 10 38.21 5.93 -48.54
N SER A 11 37.59 6.76 -47.70
CA SER A 11 36.17 6.77 -47.36
C SER A 11 35.48 5.54 -46.74
N ALA A 12 34.84 5.83 -45.59
CA ALA A 12 33.46 5.46 -45.26
C ALA A 12 33.15 3.97 -45.06
N GLY A 13 33.49 3.44 -43.88
CA GLY A 13 32.71 2.38 -43.26
C GLY A 13 31.69 3.02 -42.32
N VAL A 14 30.41 2.97 -42.66
CA VAL A 14 29.32 3.26 -41.73
C VAL A 14 29.45 2.27 -40.57
N ASP A 15 29.63 2.78 -39.36
CA ASP A 15 29.76 1.96 -38.16
C ASP A 15 28.40 1.36 -37.79
N VAL A 16 28.06 0.23 -38.42
CA VAL A 16 26.81 -0.52 -38.21
C VAL A 16 26.59 -0.90 -36.73
N SER A 17 27.66 -0.94 -35.94
CA SER A 17 27.59 -1.20 -34.50
C SER A 17 27.02 -0.03 -33.73
N ALA A 18 27.29 1.21 -34.15
CA ALA A 18 26.69 2.41 -33.59
C ALA A 18 25.19 2.48 -33.92
N ASP A 19 24.81 2.15 -35.16
CA ASP A 19 23.41 2.13 -35.60
C ASP A 19 22.58 1.07 -34.85
N PHE A 20 23.14 -0.11 -34.59
CA PHE A 20 22.43 -1.17 -33.86
C PHE A 20 22.23 -0.82 -32.37
N ARG A 21 23.20 -0.13 -31.76
CA ARG A 21 23.09 0.37 -30.38
C ARG A 21 22.05 1.48 -30.27
N LEU A 22 21.95 2.35 -31.27
CA LEU A 22 20.97 3.43 -31.29
C LEU A 22 19.55 2.88 -31.47
N LYS A 23 19.35 1.90 -32.36
CA LYS A 23 18.06 1.20 -32.50
C LYS A 23 17.65 0.46 -31.22
N LYS A 24 18.57 -0.26 -30.57
CA LYS A 24 18.27 -0.96 -29.31
C LYS A 24 17.94 0.00 -28.17
N ALA A 25 18.55 1.19 -28.14
CA ALA A 25 18.23 2.24 -27.17
C ALA A 25 16.87 2.89 -27.46
N GLU A 26 16.49 3.04 -28.72
CA GLU A 26 15.17 3.54 -29.14
C GLU A 26 14.06 2.52 -28.81
N ASP A 27 14.27 1.23 -29.07
CA ASP A 27 13.32 0.16 -28.71
C ASP A 27 13.16 0.04 -27.19
N ALA A 28 14.24 0.18 -26.42
CA ALA A 28 14.18 0.21 -24.96
C ALA A 28 13.43 1.45 -24.43
N LYS A 29 13.60 2.62 -25.05
CA LYS A 29 12.83 3.83 -24.72
C LYS A 29 11.35 3.69 -25.11
N LYS A 30 11.03 3.00 -26.20
CA LYS A 30 9.65 2.75 -26.64
C LYS A 30 8.93 1.74 -25.72
N ALA A 31 9.64 0.70 -25.28
CA ALA A 31 9.14 -0.23 -24.27
C ALA A 31 8.93 0.44 -22.90
N ALA A 32 9.84 1.34 -22.49
CA ALA A 32 9.68 2.14 -21.26
C ALA A 32 8.53 3.16 -21.34
N ARG A 33 8.19 3.67 -22.53
CA ARG A 33 7.04 4.55 -22.74
C ARG A 33 5.69 3.83 -22.81
N GLN A 34 5.70 2.52 -23.11
CA GLN A 34 4.51 1.66 -23.03
C GLN A 34 4.26 1.10 -21.62
N ALA A 35 5.22 1.25 -20.71
CA ALA A 35 5.08 0.96 -19.29
C ALA A 35 4.59 2.16 -18.46
N ALA A 36 4.08 3.21 -19.12
CA ALA A 36 3.23 4.16 -18.42
C ALA A 36 1.92 3.45 -18.06
N PRO A 37 1.44 3.53 -16.81
CA PRO A 37 0.12 3.02 -16.49
C PRO A 37 -0.87 3.73 -17.41
N GLY A 38 -1.51 2.97 -18.30
CA GLY A 38 -2.62 3.49 -19.09
C GLY A 38 -3.67 4.11 -18.16
N PRO A 39 -4.49 5.06 -18.64
CA PRO A 39 -5.58 5.59 -17.83
C PRO A 39 -6.38 4.39 -17.32
N SER A 40 -6.40 4.21 -16.01
CA SER A 40 -7.13 3.15 -15.32
C SER A 40 -8.57 3.26 -15.81
N ALA A 41 -8.95 2.42 -16.76
CA ALA A 41 -10.28 2.41 -17.33
C ALA A 41 -11.21 1.99 -16.20
N GLY A 42 -11.80 2.98 -15.53
CA GLY A 42 -12.88 2.86 -14.57
C GLY A 42 -12.74 1.70 -13.59
N LEU A 43 -11.80 1.79 -12.64
CA LEU A 43 -12.10 1.29 -11.31
C LEU A 43 -13.24 2.18 -10.81
N LYS A 44 -14.47 1.77 -11.11
CA LYS A 44 -15.65 2.32 -10.43
C LYS A 44 -15.37 2.03 -8.96
N ASP A 45 -15.13 3.07 -8.18
CA ASP A 45 -14.96 2.93 -6.74
C ASP A 45 -16.22 2.26 -6.20
N ASP A 46 -16.12 0.97 -5.89
CA ASP A 46 -17.20 0.21 -5.27
C ASP A 46 -17.33 0.75 -3.85
N LYS A 47 -18.17 1.78 -3.71
CA LYS A 47 -18.36 2.50 -2.45
C LYS A 47 -19.40 1.77 -1.62
N VAL A 48 -18.95 1.13 -0.55
CA VAL A 48 -19.84 0.54 0.44
C VAL A 48 -20.31 1.63 1.40
N GLU A 49 -21.59 1.97 1.38
CA GLU A 49 -22.17 2.91 2.35
C GLU A 49 -22.69 2.15 3.57
N LEU A 50 -22.20 2.53 4.75
CA LEU A 50 -22.70 1.98 6.02
C LEU A 50 -24.18 2.34 6.20
N SER A 51 -24.97 1.37 6.68
CA SER A 51 -26.38 1.60 7.00
C SER A 51 -26.52 2.68 8.07
N ASP A 52 -27.63 3.41 8.06
CA ASP A 52 -27.87 4.49 9.02
C ASP A 52 -27.88 4.00 10.47
N THR A 53 -28.25 2.73 10.67
CA THR A 53 -28.14 2.03 11.95
C THR A 53 -26.67 1.88 12.39
N ALA A 54 -25.77 1.45 11.50
CA ALA A 54 -24.35 1.31 11.83
C ALA A 54 -23.70 2.67 12.11
N LYS A 55 -24.04 3.71 11.33
CA LYS A 55 -23.59 5.08 11.58
C LYS A 55 -24.05 5.59 12.96
N ARG A 56 -25.29 5.31 13.35
CA ARG A 56 -25.85 5.70 14.66
C ARG A 56 -25.23 4.92 15.82
N VAL A 57 -24.89 3.64 15.64
CA VAL A 57 -24.21 2.82 16.67
C VAL A 57 -22.76 3.27 16.87
N MET A 58 -22.05 3.64 15.80
CA MET A 58 -20.73 4.27 15.92
C MET A 58 -20.80 5.66 16.56
N SER A 59 -21.95 6.34 16.41
CA SER A 59 -22.31 7.56 17.16
C SER A 59 -22.90 7.25 18.53
N GLY A 60 -22.73 6.03 19.05
CA GLY A 60 -23.19 5.58 20.36
C GLY A 60 -22.65 6.43 21.51
N PRO A 61 -22.99 6.13 22.77
CA PRO A 61 -22.61 6.98 23.91
C PRO A 61 -21.12 7.29 23.86
N ASP A 62 -20.80 8.59 23.93
CA ASP A 62 -19.45 9.09 23.78
C ASP A 62 -18.46 8.27 24.64
N PHE A 63 -17.34 7.93 24.03
CA PHE A 63 -16.24 7.27 24.73
C PHE A 63 -15.79 8.15 25.91
N ASP A 64 -16.15 7.76 27.13
CA ASP A 64 -15.78 8.50 28.33
C ASP A 64 -14.33 8.22 28.71
N ALA A 65 -13.43 9.02 28.13
CA ALA A 65 -12.00 8.95 28.41
C ALA A 65 -11.68 9.13 29.90
N ALA A 66 -12.43 9.98 30.61
CA ALA A 66 -12.22 10.21 32.04
C ALA A 66 -12.56 8.96 32.86
N LYS A 67 -13.61 8.23 32.51
CA LYS A 67 -13.94 6.93 33.12
C LYS A 67 -12.84 5.90 32.84
N VAL A 68 -12.37 5.83 31.60
CA VAL A 68 -11.31 4.89 31.21
C VAL A 68 -10.03 5.13 32.00
N ASP A 69 -9.61 6.38 32.14
CA ASP A 69 -8.36 6.70 32.85
C ASP A 69 -8.47 6.44 34.36
N ARG A 70 -9.64 6.68 34.97
CA ARG A 70 -9.90 6.29 36.37
C ARG A 70 -9.81 4.77 36.57
N ILE A 71 -10.39 4.00 35.66
CA ILE A 71 -10.34 2.53 35.72
C ILE A 71 -8.89 2.04 35.54
N LYS A 72 -8.16 2.58 34.56
CA LYS A 72 -6.73 2.25 34.36
C LYS A 72 -5.93 2.49 35.63
N LYS A 73 -6.10 3.66 36.25
CA LYS A 73 -5.41 4.00 37.50
C LYS A 73 -5.78 3.04 38.64
N ALA A 74 -7.06 2.75 38.83
CA ALA A 74 -7.51 1.81 39.86
C ALA A 74 -6.96 0.39 39.66
N ILE A 75 -6.79 -0.06 38.41
CA ILE A 75 -6.16 -1.35 38.10
C ILE A 75 -4.67 -1.32 38.43
N GLN A 76 -3.96 -0.25 38.05
CA GLN A 76 -2.53 -0.07 38.35
C GLN A 76 -2.26 -0.05 39.87
N GLU A 77 -3.13 0.61 40.62
CA GLU A 77 -3.05 0.70 42.09
C GLU A 77 -3.57 -0.58 42.79
N GLY A 78 -4.12 -1.55 42.05
CA GLY A 78 -4.69 -2.78 42.60
C GLY A 78 -6.01 -2.59 43.37
N SER A 79 -6.60 -1.39 43.32
CA SER A 79 -7.85 -1.05 44.02
C SER A 79 -9.10 -1.27 43.17
N TYR A 80 -8.98 -1.81 41.96
CA TYR A 80 -10.14 -2.09 41.12
C TYR A 80 -10.97 -3.25 41.71
N PRO A 81 -12.26 -3.05 42.02
CA PRO A 81 -13.07 -4.06 42.69
C PRO A 81 -13.39 -5.22 41.74
N VAL A 82 -12.98 -6.43 42.12
CA VAL A 82 -13.34 -7.67 41.41
C VAL A 82 -14.50 -8.32 42.14
N ASP A 83 -15.69 -8.25 41.55
CA ASP A 83 -16.90 -8.89 42.07
C ASP A 83 -17.27 -10.10 41.20
N ALA A 84 -17.18 -11.29 41.77
CA ALA A 84 -17.46 -12.55 41.08
C ALA A 84 -18.88 -12.60 40.50
N ARG A 85 -19.86 -11.96 41.14
CA ARG A 85 -21.24 -11.93 40.64
C ARG A 85 -21.36 -11.09 39.37
N LYS A 86 -20.70 -9.93 39.35
CA LYS A 86 -20.66 -9.05 38.17
C LYS A 86 -19.98 -9.72 37.01
N VAL A 87 -18.86 -10.41 37.27
CA VAL A 87 -18.15 -11.19 36.26
C VAL A 87 -19.10 -12.24 35.67
N ALA A 88 -19.71 -13.09 36.50
CA ALA A 88 -20.64 -14.12 36.03
C ALA A 88 -21.81 -13.56 35.20
N GLN A 89 -22.39 -12.44 35.62
CA GLN A 89 -23.45 -11.78 34.87
C GLN A 89 -22.97 -11.31 33.50
N SER A 90 -21.81 -10.62 33.41
CA SER A 90 -21.27 -10.15 32.14
C SER A 90 -20.94 -11.30 31.18
N PHE A 91 -20.41 -12.42 31.69
CA PHE A 91 -20.19 -13.61 30.88
C PHE A 91 -21.51 -14.21 30.36
N ALA A 92 -22.52 -14.35 31.21
CA ALA A 92 -23.83 -14.87 30.80
C ALA A 92 -24.56 -13.96 29.80
N GLU A 93 -24.37 -12.64 29.87
CA GLU A 93 -24.91 -11.70 28.89
C GLU A 93 -24.24 -11.85 27.51
N LEU A 94 -22.92 -12.08 27.48
CA LEU A 94 -22.18 -12.31 26.25
C LEU A 94 -22.53 -13.65 25.59
N GLU A 95 -22.73 -14.71 26.38
CA GLU A 95 -23.15 -16.03 25.86
C GLU A 95 -24.51 -15.99 25.17
N LYS A 96 -25.43 -15.09 25.59
CA LYS A 96 -26.76 -14.95 24.97
C LYS A 96 -26.74 -14.31 23.58
N LEU A 97 -25.62 -13.70 23.17
CA LEU A 97 -25.48 -13.04 21.88
C LEU A 97 -25.04 -14.00 20.77
N ILE A 98 -24.75 -15.26 21.11
CA ILE A 98 -24.28 -16.34 20.22
C ILE A 98 -25.40 -17.35 20.00
#